data_AF-A0A388TGT9-F1
#
_entry.id   AF-A0A388TGT9-F1
#
_cell.length_a   1.000
_cell.length_b   1.000
_cell.length_c   1.000
_cell.angle_alpha   90.00
_cell.angle_beta   90.00
_cell.angle_gamma   90.00
#
_symmetry.space_group_name_H-M   'P 1'
#
loop_
_entity.id
_entity.type
_entity.pdbx_description
1 polymer ?
#
loop_
_entity_poly.entity_id
_entity_poly.type
_entity_poly.pdbx_seq_one_letter_code
_entity_poly.pdbx_strand_id
1 'polypeptide(L)'
;MKNWNFEEVKNQATQEAYAYFDKNIRALPKDAKLGDNDVDAFRHAYVSGVFTQDYGATVANFCGIMQEIFRSGNNTPAKLATSASTNMDYWNNNIGRKYGKKTSSRSELVKKLQEALTNGELIIDLKDTRKYIGKAHFSFDKQKPVVVLRESPTGRNELFVDLIAGKIMTREDFVQQIKSNNYLGYFIVPINGIDTPVSKPDKYLSNNLK
;
A
#
# COMPACT_ATOMS: atom_id res chain seq x y z
N MET A 1 -10.63 -8.05 -18.45
CA MET A 1 -10.25 -6.87 -17.64
C MET A 1 -9.69 -7.38 -16.32
N LYS A 2 -8.50 -6.97 -15.90
CA LYS A 2 -7.98 -7.29 -14.56
C LYS A 2 -8.89 -6.58 -13.56
N ASN A 3 -9.62 -7.31 -12.72
CA ASN A 3 -10.34 -6.70 -11.60
C ASN A 3 -9.29 -6.26 -10.59
N TRP A 4 -9.15 -4.96 -10.41
CA TRP A 4 -8.17 -4.39 -9.51
C TRP A 4 -8.81 -4.22 -8.14
N ASN A 5 -8.87 -5.32 -7.37
CA ASN A 5 -9.42 -5.34 -6.03
C ASN A 5 -8.29 -5.44 -4.99
N PHE A 6 -8.00 -4.34 -4.29
CA PHE A 6 -6.97 -4.32 -3.24
C PHE A 6 -7.25 -5.33 -2.14
N GLU A 7 -8.52 -5.56 -1.82
CA GLU A 7 -8.91 -6.55 -0.82
C GLU A 7 -8.53 -7.96 -1.28
N GLU A 8 -8.76 -8.27 -2.56
CA GLU A 8 -8.37 -9.55 -3.15
C GLU A 8 -6.84 -9.74 -3.13
N VAL A 9 -6.08 -8.74 -3.60
CA VAL A 9 -4.60 -8.82 -3.57
C VAL A 9 -4.07 -8.94 -2.15
N LYS A 10 -4.65 -8.20 -1.20
CA LYS A 10 -4.29 -8.29 0.22
C LYS A 10 -4.58 -9.69 0.78
N ASN A 11 -5.77 -10.22 0.51
CA ASN A 11 -6.18 -11.53 1.01
C ASN A 11 -5.30 -12.63 0.42
N GLN A 12 -5.03 -12.56 -0.88
CA GLN A 12 -4.12 -13.49 -1.56
C GLN A 12 -2.70 -13.39 -0.98
N ALA A 13 -2.13 -12.20 -0.87
CA ALA A 13 -0.78 -12.00 -0.34
C ALA A 13 -0.69 -12.45 1.14
N THR A 14 -1.75 -12.26 1.92
CA THR A 14 -1.83 -12.75 3.31
C THR A 14 -1.77 -14.28 3.36
N GLN A 15 -2.57 -14.96 2.53
CA GLN A 15 -2.57 -16.42 2.46
C GLN A 15 -1.22 -16.97 1.97
N GLU A 16 -0.64 -16.34 0.95
CA GLU A 16 0.69 -16.69 0.45
C GLU A 16 1.76 -16.55 1.54
N ALA A 17 1.73 -15.47 2.33
CA ALA A 17 2.66 -15.27 3.43
C ALA A 17 2.55 -16.38 4.48
N TYR A 18 1.32 -16.71 4.90
CA TYR A 18 1.09 -17.77 5.88
C TYR A 18 1.48 -19.16 5.36
N ALA A 19 1.10 -19.49 4.13
CA ALA A 19 1.45 -20.76 3.51
C ALA A 19 2.97 -20.92 3.35
N TYR A 20 3.67 -19.84 2.98
CA TYR A 20 5.13 -19.87 2.89
C TYR A 20 5.77 -20.03 4.27
N PHE A 21 5.29 -19.27 5.27
CA PHE A 21 5.83 -19.30 6.62
C PHE A 21 5.67 -20.69 7.26
N ASP A 22 4.47 -21.26 7.18
CA ASP A 22 4.14 -22.61 7.68
C ASP A 22 5.06 -23.68 7.09
N LYS A 23 5.27 -23.61 5.78
CA LYS A 23 6.04 -24.62 5.04
C LYS A 23 7.56 -24.47 5.16
N ASN A 24 8.09 -23.24 5.22
CA ASN A 24 9.52 -22.98 5.01
C ASN A 24 10.23 -22.35 6.22
N ILE A 25 9.50 -21.83 7.21
CA ILE A 25 10.09 -21.14 8.36
C ILE A 25 9.80 -21.92 9.63
N ARG A 26 8.52 -22.09 9.97
CA ARG A 26 8.06 -23.00 11.02
C ARG A 26 6.57 -23.24 10.88
N ALA A 27 6.12 -24.41 11.33
CA ALA A 27 4.71 -24.74 11.38
C ALA A 27 3.91 -23.70 12.19
N LEU A 28 2.76 -23.31 11.66
CA LEU A 28 1.85 -22.40 12.30
C LEU A 28 0.90 -23.16 13.24
N PRO A 29 0.67 -22.64 14.45
CA PRO A 29 -0.30 -23.23 15.36
C PRO A 29 -1.72 -23.07 14.82
N LYS A 30 -2.54 -24.12 14.91
CA LYS A 30 -3.93 -24.10 14.43
C LYS A 30 -4.82 -23.12 15.20
N ASP A 31 -4.55 -22.93 16.49
CA ASP A 31 -5.44 -22.21 17.42
C ASP A 31 -4.75 -21.04 18.15
N ALA A 32 -3.57 -20.58 17.71
CA ALA A 32 -2.90 -19.45 18.36
C ALA A 32 -3.11 -18.12 17.62
N LYS A 33 -3.02 -17.03 18.39
CA LYS A 33 -2.98 -15.68 17.82
C LYS A 33 -1.69 -15.53 17.00
N LEU A 34 -1.85 -15.20 15.73
CA LEU A 34 -0.75 -14.94 14.80
C LEU A 34 -0.33 -13.46 14.77
N GLY A 35 -0.77 -12.65 15.74
CA GLY A 35 -0.47 -11.22 15.80
C GLY A 35 0.75 -10.93 16.69
N ASP A 36 1.41 -9.79 16.43
CA ASP A 36 2.51 -9.24 17.24
C ASP A 36 3.69 -10.21 17.42
N ASN A 37 3.96 -11.05 16.42
CA ASN A 37 5.05 -12.02 16.41
C ASN A 37 5.74 -12.12 15.03
N ASP A 38 6.65 -13.07 14.88
CA ASP A 38 7.41 -13.33 13.66
C ASP A 38 6.56 -13.57 12.39
N VAL A 39 5.48 -14.34 12.49
CA VAL A 39 4.58 -14.58 11.35
C VAL A 39 3.80 -13.33 10.97
N ASP A 40 3.39 -12.53 11.97
CA ASP A 40 2.76 -11.24 11.72
C ASP A 40 3.71 -10.26 11.02
N ALA A 41 4.94 -10.18 11.51
CA ALA A 41 6.01 -9.37 10.93
C ALA A 41 6.24 -9.73 9.47
N PHE A 42 6.38 -11.02 9.20
CA PHE A 42 6.61 -11.55 7.87
C PHE A 42 5.44 -11.26 6.94
N ARG A 43 4.21 -11.48 7.41
CA ARG A 43 2.99 -11.15 6.66
C ARG A 43 2.93 -9.66 6.31
N HIS A 44 3.16 -8.78 7.27
CA HIS A 44 3.16 -7.33 7.04
C HIS A 44 4.18 -6.93 5.97
N ALA A 45 5.40 -7.43 6.08
CA ALA A 45 6.43 -7.16 5.09
C ALA A 45 6.09 -7.75 3.71
N TYR A 46 5.57 -8.97 3.64
CA TYR A 46 5.24 -9.61 2.37
C TYR A 46 4.09 -8.89 1.67
N VAL A 47 2.98 -8.61 2.37
CA VAL A 47 1.84 -7.86 1.82
C VAL A 47 2.30 -6.48 1.33
N SER A 48 3.08 -5.74 2.12
CA SER A 48 3.59 -4.43 1.69
C SER A 48 4.53 -4.52 0.48
N GLY A 49 5.33 -5.58 0.39
CA GLY A 49 6.20 -5.85 -0.75
C GLY A 49 5.42 -6.18 -2.02
N VAL A 50 4.39 -7.04 -1.93
CA VAL A 50 3.51 -7.39 -3.06
C VAL A 50 2.81 -6.15 -3.58
N PHE A 51 2.25 -5.32 -2.69
CA PHE A 51 1.65 -4.05 -3.11
C PHE A 51 2.65 -3.12 -3.77
N THR A 52 3.91 -3.15 -3.34
CA THR A 52 4.97 -2.34 -3.96
C THR A 52 5.29 -2.83 -5.36
N GLN A 53 5.29 -4.14 -5.60
CA GLN A 53 5.50 -4.72 -6.93
C GLN A 53 4.30 -4.46 -7.86
N ASP A 54 3.08 -4.63 -7.35
CA ASP A 54 1.87 -4.56 -8.16
C ASP A 54 1.41 -3.11 -8.42
N TYR A 55 1.68 -2.18 -7.50
CA TYR A 55 1.13 -0.82 -7.52
C TYR A 55 2.14 0.29 -7.22
N GLY A 56 3.38 -0.05 -6.90
CA GLY A 56 4.39 0.92 -6.48
C GLY A 56 4.32 1.28 -4.99
N ALA A 57 5.42 1.85 -4.50
CA ALA A 57 5.63 2.05 -3.06
C ALA A 57 4.71 3.09 -2.42
N THR A 58 4.25 4.09 -3.18
CA THR A 58 3.31 5.11 -2.70
C THR A 58 1.99 4.49 -2.28
N VAL A 59 1.47 3.60 -3.12
CA VAL A 59 0.19 2.90 -2.92
C VAL A 59 0.35 1.86 -1.82
N ALA A 60 1.46 1.12 -1.81
CA ALA A 60 1.76 0.18 -0.73
C ALA A 60 1.82 0.86 0.64
N ASN A 61 2.43 2.05 0.73
CA ASN A 61 2.46 2.81 1.98
C ASN A 61 1.06 3.24 2.42
N PHE A 62 0.21 3.65 1.47
CA PHE A 62 -1.17 4.00 1.75
C PHE A 62 -2.00 2.79 2.21
N CYS A 63 -1.93 1.66 1.52
CA CYS A 63 -2.68 0.46 1.87
C CYS A 63 -2.23 -0.15 3.22
N GLY A 64 -0.94 -0.05 3.55
CA GLY A 64 -0.44 -0.39 4.88
C GLY A 64 -1.10 0.46 5.98
N ILE A 65 -1.20 1.78 5.75
CA ILE A 65 -1.87 2.71 6.65
C ILE A 65 -3.40 2.50 6.66
N MET A 66 -4.04 2.15 5.53
CA MET A 66 -5.47 1.81 5.49
C MET A 66 -5.80 0.61 6.38
N GLN A 67 -4.98 -0.45 6.35
CA GLN A 67 -5.24 -1.63 7.17
C GLN A 67 -5.25 -1.29 8.68
N GLU A 68 -4.54 -0.24 9.08
CA GLU A 68 -4.53 0.28 10.46
C GLU A 68 -5.67 1.27 10.73
N ILE A 69 -5.96 2.21 9.82
CA ILE A 69 -7.05 3.19 9.95
C ILE A 69 -8.43 2.53 9.86
N PHE A 70 -8.65 1.57 8.96
CA PHE A 70 -9.95 0.91 8.80
C PHE A 70 -10.18 -0.22 9.82
N ARG A 71 -9.15 -0.72 10.52
CA ARG A 71 -9.31 -1.56 11.72
C ARG A 71 -9.82 -0.77 12.92
N SER A 72 -9.44 0.49 13.01
CA SER A 72 -9.83 1.40 14.09
C SER A 72 -10.89 2.35 13.55
N GLY A 73 -12.18 2.01 13.65
CA GLY A 73 -13.33 2.73 13.06
C GLY A 73 -13.50 4.23 13.40
N ASN A 74 -12.47 4.88 13.94
CA ASN A 74 -12.38 6.31 14.18
C ASN A 74 -11.44 6.95 13.14
N ASN A 75 -11.96 7.94 12.40
CA ASN A 75 -11.28 8.79 11.41
C ASN A 75 -10.15 9.68 11.99
N THR A 76 -9.46 9.24 13.04
CA THR A 76 -8.34 9.96 13.65
C THR A 76 -7.03 9.51 12.99
N PRO A 77 -6.17 10.43 12.51
CA PRO A 77 -4.84 10.07 12.06
C PRO A 77 -4.15 9.30 13.18
N ALA A 78 -3.63 8.11 12.89
CA ALA A 78 -2.90 7.29 13.86
C ALA A 78 -1.79 8.13 14.50
N LYS A 79 -2.05 8.72 15.67
CA LYS A 79 -1.06 9.46 16.45
C LYS A 79 0.21 8.60 16.48
N LEU A 80 1.29 9.13 15.91
CA LEU A 80 2.69 8.74 16.13
C LEU A 80 2.85 7.42 16.90
N ALA A 81 2.97 6.27 16.20
CA ALA A 81 3.28 4.93 16.72
C ALA A 81 3.16 4.80 18.26
N THR A 82 1.95 4.95 18.81
CA THR A 82 1.78 5.07 20.27
C THR A 82 1.93 3.73 20.98
N SER A 83 1.84 2.62 20.23
CA SER A 83 2.05 1.26 20.73
C SER A 83 3.24 0.57 20.04
N ALA A 84 3.89 -0.34 20.76
CA ALA A 84 4.96 -1.16 20.21
C ALA A 84 4.50 -2.01 18.99
N SER A 85 3.23 -2.43 19.00
CA SER A 85 2.59 -3.17 17.90
C SER A 85 2.52 -2.32 16.63
N THR A 86 2.02 -1.08 16.72
CA THR A 86 1.98 -0.16 15.57
C THR A 86 3.38 0.16 15.03
N ASN A 87 4.39 0.29 15.90
CA ASN A 87 5.77 0.48 15.46
C ASN A 87 6.30 -0.72 14.68
N MET A 88 6.01 -1.94 15.14
CA MET A 88 6.38 -3.19 14.50
C MET A 88 5.74 -3.30 13.10
N ASP A 89 4.44 -3.00 12.97
CA ASP A 89 3.74 -3.01 11.68
C ASP A 89 4.36 -2.01 10.69
N TYR A 90 4.57 -0.76 11.11
CA TYR A 90 5.19 0.25 10.24
C TYR A 90 6.60 -0.13 9.80
N TRP A 91 7.40 -0.65 10.73
CA TRP A 91 8.76 -1.09 10.44
C TRP A 91 8.75 -2.21 9.41
N ASN A 92 7.95 -3.25 9.65
CA ASN A 92 7.91 -4.42 8.78
C ASN A 92 7.30 -4.11 7.42
N ASN A 93 6.26 -3.26 7.37
CA ASN A 93 5.73 -2.71 6.11
C ASN A 93 6.83 -1.98 5.33
N ASN A 94 7.69 -1.22 6.01
CA ASN A 94 8.81 -0.51 5.37
C ASN A 94 9.88 -1.46 4.81
N ILE A 95 10.23 -2.52 5.54
CA ILE A 95 11.11 -3.59 5.03
C ILE A 95 10.48 -4.26 3.80
N GLY A 96 9.18 -4.52 3.84
CA GLY A 96 8.39 -4.99 2.69
C GLY A 96 8.56 -4.12 1.46
N ARG A 97 8.32 -2.80 1.59
CA ARG A 97 8.50 -1.84 0.48
C ARG A 97 9.95 -1.77 0.00
N LYS A 98 10.92 -1.82 0.90
CA LYS A 98 12.36 -1.84 0.57
C LYS A 98 12.68 -2.99 -0.37
N TYR A 99 12.21 -4.21 -0.06
CA TYR A 99 12.49 -5.38 -0.87
C TYR A 99 11.58 -5.51 -2.10
N GLY A 100 10.32 -5.09 -2.02
CA GLY A 100 9.42 -5.05 -3.18
C GLY A 100 9.90 -4.14 -4.31
N LYS A 101 10.66 -3.07 -4.01
CA LYS A 101 11.33 -2.26 -5.04
C LYS A 101 12.53 -2.95 -5.71
N LYS A 102 13.12 -3.94 -5.03
CA LYS A 102 14.35 -4.61 -5.43
C LYS A 102 14.12 -5.95 -6.12
N THR A 103 12.87 -6.41 -6.16
CA THR A 103 12.50 -7.71 -6.71
C THR A 103 11.38 -7.54 -7.72
N SER A 104 11.36 -8.39 -8.74
CA SER A 104 10.37 -8.30 -9.83
C SER A 104 9.32 -9.41 -9.77
N SER A 105 9.47 -10.37 -8.85
CA SER A 105 8.50 -11.43 -8.63
C SER A 105 8.21 -11.68 -7.16
N ARG A 106 7.04 -12.28 -6.89
CA ARG A 106 6.64 -12.72 -5.55
C ARG A 106 7.60 -13.78 -4.97
N SER A 107 8.12 -14.67 -5.81
CA SER A 107 9.09 -15.70 -5.41
C SER A 107 10.43 -15.10 -4.96
N GLU A 108 10.92 -14.07 -5.64
CA GLU A 108 12.11 -13.34 -5.19
C GLU A 108 11.85 -12.56 -3.91
N LEU A 109 10.70 -11.87 -3.83
CA LEU A 109 10.31 -11.10 -2.66
C LEU A 109 10.27 -11.99 -1.40
N VAL A 110 9.60 -13.14 -1.47
CA VAL A 110 9.43 -14.01 -0.29
C VAL A 110 10.77 -14.56 0.21
N LYS A 111 11.69 -14.90 -0.70
CA LYS A 111 13.05 -15.33 -0.36
C LYS A 111 13.85 -14.19 0.30
N LYS A 112 13.76 -12.97 -0.23
CA LYS A 112 14.40 -11.80 0.38
C LYS A 112 13.84 -11.45 1.76
N LEU A 113 12.55 -11.65 1.96
CA LEU A 113 11.95 -11.43 3.28
C LEU A 113 12.29 -12.54 4.28
N GLN A 114 12.50 -13.78 3.81
CA GLN A 114 13.04 -14.84 4.65
C GLN A 114 14.48 -14.51 5.07
N GLU A 115 15.34 -14.08 4.14
CA GLU A 115 16.69 -13.60 4.46
C GLU A 115 16.64 -12.44 5.48
N ALA A 116 15.74 -11.47 5.27
CA ALA A 116 15.55 -10.35 6.19
C ALA A 116 15.10 -10.79 7.59
N LEU A 117 14.26 -11.82 7.68
CA LEU A 117 13.82 -12.41 8.95
C LEU A 117 14.99 -13.05 9.67
N THR A 118 15.75 -13.90 8.98
CA THR A 118 16.94 -14.55 9.54
C THR A 118 18.01 -13.55 9.98
N ASN A 119 18.16 -12.44 9.26
CA ASN A 119 19.13 -11.40 9.57
C ASN A 119 18.64 -10.40 10.64
N GLY A 120 17.44 -10.58 11.20
CA GLY A 120 16.89 -9.69 12.22
C GLY A 120 16.50 -8.31 11.70
N GLU A 121 16.31 -8.13 10.38
CA GLU A 121 15.84 -6.86 9.81
C GLU A 121 14.38 -6.57 10.16
N LEU A 122 13.57 -7.60 10.35
CA LEU A 122 12.19 -7.48 10.83
C LEU A 122 12.16 -7.28 12.35
N ILE A 123 11.16 -6.55 12.84
CA ILE A 123 10.80 -6.51 14.26
C ILE A 123 9.78 -7.61 14.49
N ILE A 124 10.08 -8.57 15.37
CA ILE A 124 9.23 -9.74 15.65
C ILE A 124 8.77 -9.83 17.12
N ASP A 125 9.21 -8.89 17.96
CA ASP A 125 8.88 -8.81 19.38
C ASP A 125 8.56 -7.35 19.74
N LEU A 126 7.49 -7.15 20.51
CA LEU A 126 7.07 -5.84 21.01
C LEU A 126 8.09 -5.17 21.94
N LYS A 127 9.04 -5.94 22.50
CA LYS A 127 10.15 -5.42 23.32
C LYS A 127 11.27 -4.81 22.49
N ASP A 128 11.22 -4.93 21.16
CA ASP A 128 12.22 -4.33 20.29
C ASP A 128 12.23 -2.80 20.46
N THR A 129 13.42 -2.26 20.66
CA THR A 129 13.62 -0.84 20.98
C THR A 129 13.71 0.03 19.73
N ARG A 130 13.90 -0.58 18.54
CA ARG A 130 14.01 0.14 17.27
C ARG A 130 12.71 0.89 16.98
N LYS A 131 12.83 2.17 16.61
CA LYS A 131 11.69 3.02 16.29
C LYS A 131 11.61 3.30 14.80
N TYR A 132 10.41 3.18 14.26
CA TYR A 132 10.13 3.63 12.91
C TYR A 132 10.09 5.16 12.86
N ILE A 133 11.04 5.75 12.11
CA ILE A 133 11.21 7.21 11.95
C ILE A 133 10.63 7.68 10.59
N GLY A 134 10.09 6.76 9.78
CA GLY A 134 9.53 7.10 8.48
C GLY A 134 8.18 7.81 8.55
N LYS A 135 7.60 8.13 7.39
CA LYS A 135 6.24 8.70 7.32
C LYS A 135 5.23 7.70 7.88
N ALA A 136 4.92 7.83 9.17
CA ALA A 136 3.83 7.12 9.85
C ALA A 136 2.45 7.66 9.43
N HIS A 137 2.43 8.72 8.62
CA HIS A 137 1.23 9.36 8.10
C HIS A 137 1.33 9.50 6.59
N PHE A 138 0.31 9.04 5.88
CA PHE A 138 0.05 9.49 4.52
C PHE A 138 -0.70 10.82 4.64
N SER A 139 0.03 11.93 4.57
CA SER A 139 -0.61 13.23 4.36
C SER A 139 -0.93 13.32 2.87
N PHE A 140 -2.22 13.26 2.56
CA PHE A 140 -2.74 13.53 1.23
C PHE A 140 -3.78 14.63 1.33
N ASP A 141 -3.91 15.41 0.27
CA ASP A 141 -4.99 16.37 0.17
C ASP A 141 -6.30 15.59 0.02
N LYS A 142 -7.19 15.70 1.02
CA LYS A 142 -8.51 15.04 0.97
C LYS A 142 -9.37 15.52 -0.19
N GLN A 143 -9.09 16.72 -0.74
CA GLN A 143 -9.75 17.22 -1.94
C GLN A 143 -9.15 16.62 -3.22
N LYS A 144 -7.95 16.05 -3.14
CA LYS A 144 -7.25 15.38 -4.23
C LYS A 144 -6.75 13.99 -3.79
N PRO A 145 -7.68 13.06 -3.49
CA PRO A 145 -7.33 11.76 -2.94
C PRO A 145 -6.88 10.75 -4.00
N VAL A 146 -6.63 11.16 -5.24
CA VAL A 146 -6.43 10.26 -6.37
C VAL A 146 -4.97 10.24 -6.74
N VAL A 147 -4.38 9.05 -6.77
CA VAL A 147 -2.98 8.83 -7.17
C VAL A 147 -2.95 7.99 -8.44
N VAL A 148 -1.99 8.29 -9.32
CA VAL A 148 -1.73 7.49 -10.52
C VAL A 148 -1.05 6.18 -10.14
N LEU A 149 -1.63 5.07 -10.59
CA LEU A 149 -1.06 3.73 -10.48
C LEU A 149 -0.24 3.34 -11.71
N ARG A 150 -0.66 3.80 -12.89
CA ARG A 150 -0.04 3.43 -14.15
C ARG A 150 -0.14 4.55 -15.16
N GLU A 151 0.97 4.76 -15.86
CA GLU A 151 1.07 5.58 -17.06
C GLU A 151 1.28 4.70 -18.29
N SER A 152 0.81 5.16 -19.45
CA SER A 152 1.15 4.59 -20.75
C SER A 152 2.66 4.81 -21.04
N PRO A 153 3.23 4.14 -22.05
CA PRO A 153 4.60 4.43 -22.51
C PRO A 153 4.83 5.89 -22.94
N THR A 154 3.76 6.62 -23.26
CA THR A 154 3.80 8.04 -23.63
C THR A 154 3.64 8.98 -22.43
N GLY A 155 3.57 8.45 -21.19
CA GLY A 155 3.41 9.22 -19.96
C GLY A 155 1.97 9.64 -19.66
N ARG A 156 0.97 9.03 -20.30
CA ARG A 156 -0.44 9.36 -20.05
C ARG A 156 -0.97 8.52 -18.90
N ASN A 157 -1.63 9.15 -17.94
CA ASN A 157 -2.26 8.47 -16.81
C ASN A 157 -3.41 7.54 -17.27
N GLU A 158 -3.33 6.25 -16.96
CA GLU A 158 -4.29 5.23 -17.38
C GLU A 158 -5.08 4.60 -16.22
N LEU A 159 -4.43 4.46 -15.08
CA LEU A 159 -5.00 3.78 -13.91
C LEU A 159 -4.79 4.63 -12.67
N PHE A 160 -5.84 4.76 -11.88
CA PHE A 160 -5.90 5.64 -10.73
C PHE A 160 -6.39 4.87 -9.50
N VAL A 161 -5.99 5.31 -8.31
CA VAL A 161 -6.60 4.89 -7.04
C VAL A 161 -7.15 6.10 -6.31
N ASP A 162 -8.43 6.05 -5.96
CA ASP A 162 -8.99 6.90 -4.92
C ASP A 162 -8.62 6.33 -3.56
N LEU A 163 -7.78 7.06 -2.84
CA LEU A 163 -7.30 6.68 -1.53
C LEU A 163 -8.42 6.74 -0.47
N ILE A 164 -9.40 7.65 -0.58
CA ILE A 164 -10.51 7.70 0.40
C ILE A 164 -11.44 6.51 0.19
N ALA A 165 -11.84 6.27 -1.06
CA ALA A 165 -12.79 5.19 -1.38
C ALA A 165 -12.14 3.80 -1.48
N GLY A 166 -10.80 3.72 -1.53
CA GLY A 166 -10.08 2.47 -1.81
C GLY A 166 -10.37 1.91 -3.21
N LYS A 167 -10.84 2.76 -4.14
CA LYS A 167 -11.34 2.35 -5.45
C LYS A 167 -10.30 2.57 -6.54
N ILE A 168 -10.02 1.53 -7.33
CA ILE A 168 -9.24 1.66 -8.56
C ILE A 168 -10.15 2.05 -9.71
N MET A 169 -9.71 2.99 -10.54
CA MET A 169 -10.46 3.52 -11.66
C MET A 169 -9.59 3.55 -12.91
N THR A 170 -10.18 3.19 -14.04
CA THR A 170 -9.60 3.52 -15.35
C THR A 170 -9.70 5.02 -15.59
N ARG A 171 -8.98 5.53 -16.59
CA ARG A 171 -9.13 6.91 -17.05
C ARG A 171 -10.58 7.21 -17.44
N GLU A 172 -11.23 6.29 -18.15
CA GLU A 172 -12.62 6.44 -18.58
C GLU A 172 -13.55 6.56 -17.37
N ASP A 173 -13.41 5.66 -16.38
CA ASP A 173 -14.18 5.73 -15.14
C ASP A 173 -13.96 7.05 -14.42
N PHE A 174 -12.70 7.47 -14.29
CA PHE A 174 -12.37 8.67 -13.55
C PHE A 174 -12.89 9.94 -14.24
N VAL A 175 -12.77 10.02 -15.56
CA VAL A 175 -13.38 11.10 -16.37
C VAL A 175 -14.88 11.15 -16.15
N GLN A 176 -15.59 10.01 -16.16
CA GLN A 176 -17.03 9.99 -15.89
C GLN A 176 -17.34 10.50 -14.48
N GLN A 177 -16.58 10.08 -13.48
CA GLN A 177 -16.78 10.54 -12.10
C GLN A 177 -16.51 12.05 -11.92
N ILE A 178 -15.54 12.62 -12.65
CA ILE A 178 -15.30 14.06 -12.68
C ILE A 178 -16.48 14.79 -13.34
N LYS A 179 -16.99 14.29 -14.49
CA LYS A 179 -18.18 14.85 -15.15
C LYS A 179 -19.42 14.80 -14.26
N SER A 180 -19.56 13.77 -13.42
CA SER A 180 -20.62 13.63 -12.43
C SER A 180 -20.42 14.46 -11.15
N ASN A 181 -19.40 15.34 -11.08
CA ASN A 181 -19.07 16.17 -9.92
C ASN A 181 -18.69 15.39 -8.63
N ASN A 182 -18.29 14.13 -8.74
CA ASN A 182 -17.87 13.34 -7.57
C ASN A 182 -16.42 13.65 -7.12
N TYR A 183 -15.65 14.39 -7.92
CA TYR A 183 -14.24 14.72 -7.69
C TYR A 183 -13.93 16.20 -7.93
N LEU A 184 -14.38 17.08 -7.02
CA LEU A 184 -14.31 18.56 -7.14
C LEU A 184 -12.88 19.16 -7.21
N GLY A 185 -11.85 18.40 -6.82
CA GLY A 185 -10.44 18.77 -6.92
C GLY A 185 -9.84 18.57 -8.32
N TYR A 186 -10.61 18.03 -9.25
CA TYR A 186 -10.16 17.61 -10.58
C TYR A 186 -11.04 18.20 -11.68
N PHE A 187 -10.49 18.28 -12.88
CA PHE A 187 -11.15 18.75 -14.08
C PHE A 187 -10.63 17.97 -15.29
N ILE A 188 -11.31 18.14 -16.43
CA ILE A 188 -10.97 17.42 -17.67
C ILE A 188 -10.39 18.43 -18.66
N VAL A 189 -9.25 18.08 -19.23
CA VAL A 189 -8.63 18.83 -20.33
C VAL A 189 -8.53 17.91 -21.55
N PRO A 190 -9.05 18.31 -22.71
CA PRO A 190 -8.85 17.56 -23.94
C PRO A 190 -7.41 17.77 -24.44
N ILE A 191 -6.62 16.69 -24.47
CA ILE A 191 -5.25 16.69 -25.00
C ILE A 191 -5.23 15.77 -26.22
N ASN A 192 -4.95 16.35 -27.40
CA ASN A 192 -5.02 15.64 -28.69
C ASN A 192 -6.38 14.95 -28.93
N GLY A 193 -7.47 15.62 -28.56
CA GLY A 193 -8.84 15.11 -28.71
C GLY A 193 -9.25 14.06 -27.67
N ILE A 194 -8.43 13.82 -26.64
CA ILE A 194 -8.67 12.79 -25.62
C ILE A 194 -8.87 13.47 -24.26
N ASP A 195 -10.04 13.22 -23.64
CA ASP A 195 -10.36 13.68 -22.29
C ASP A 195 -9.33 13.16 -21.29
N THR A 196 -8.57 14.10 -20.70
CA THR A 196 -7.50 13.80 -19.74
C THR A 196 -7.87 14.38 -18.38
N PRO A 197 -7.97 13.55 -17.32
CA PRO A 197 -8.23 14.04 -15.97
C PRO A 197 -6.96 14.69 -15.42
N VAL A 198 -7.11 15.93 -14.96
CA VAL A 198 -6.05 16.71 -14.33
C VAL A 198 -6.54 17.25 -13.00
N SER A 199 -5.63 17.44 -12.06
CA SER A 199 -5.93 18.01 -10.75
C SER A 199 -5.71 19.52 -10.76
N LYS A 200 -6.45 20.27 -9.94
CA LYS A 200 -6.16 21.70 -9.72
C LYS A 200 -4.70 21.87 -9.29
N PRO A 201 -3.87 22.62 -10.03
CA PRO A 201 -2.47 22.78 -9.67
C PRO A 201 -2.31 23.30 -8.24
N ASP A 202 -1.45 22.66 -7.46
CA ASP A 202 -0.97 23.20 -6.18
C ASP A 202 0.56 23.11 -6.07
N LYS A 203 1.09 23.64 -4.96
CA LYS A 203 2.53 23.67 -4.67
C LYS A 203 3.16 22.29 -4.42
N TYR A 204 2.36 21.24 -4.26
CA TYR A 204 2.80 19.89 -3.99
C TYR A 204 2.74 19.07 -5.28
N LEU A 205 3.89 18.93 -5.95
CA LEU A 205 4.00 18.20 -7.22
C LEU A 205 3.42 16.77 -7.19
N SER A 206 3.42 16.12 -6.02
CA SER A 206 2.80 14.79 -5.83
C SER A 206 1.28 14.78 -5.96
N ASN A 207 0.63 15.94 -5.84
CA ASN A 207 -0.83 16.11 -5.94
C ASN A 207 -1.27 16.49 -7.35
N ASN A 208 -0.33 16.67 -8.28
CA ASN A 208 -0.58 17.16 -9.61
C ASN A 208 -0.63 16.02 -10.63
N LEU A 209 -1.83 15.63 -11.05
CA LEU A 209 -2.04 14.77 -12.21
C LEU A 209 -1.65 15.51 -13.49
N LYS A 210 -0.97 14.81 -14.39
CA LYS A 210 -0.50 15.32 -15.69
C LYS A 210 -1.25 14.68 -16.85
#